data_AF-A0A1Z4MXT1-F1
#
_entry.id   AF-A0A1Z4MXT1-F1
#
_cell.length_a   1.000
_cell.length_b   1.000
_cell.length_c   1.000
_cell.angle_alpha   90.00
_cell.angle_beta   90.00
_cell.angle_gamma   90.00
#
_symmetry.space_group_name_H-M   'P 1'
#
loop_
_entity.id
_entity.type
_entity.pdbx_description
1 polymer ?
#
loop_
_entity_poly.entity_id
_entity_poly.type
_entity_poly.pdbx_seq_one_letter_code
_entity_poly.pdbx_strand_id
1 'polypeptide(L)'
;MQHLRQLLAIENSQIAQLLRFSLYGIEASLKQAQKELPSDPGAKLCDEVLQEIHSILQVKYQKSSELNSNHELKLIRLKEAFNIDKDLKLYLGNSQLQSQTDSELWNEMQRKLLRVPEDLATAWRQRALTLAQEVGAVEDNANLYTLPFIRDEIIYPGLSGTIQAQGLYLSQKLLPNSEIIPNNESSDLNLLAGYLLLCIKFIEIDPDLHHALKSVFSFDIISLNSKPEQQTQYIEALTGRFQRTQKAVENADPVLTLRAWIDIDEAIHSLVFVPPSDRYSWWGNLQQESRRMLKKFVDQAINAGNEVRIRQLSGLYADICALTKDDLQLDCGGNPGEVLACLRVYTRINQEESPGRVIFRASR
;
A
#
# COMPACT_ATOMS: atom_id res chain seq x y z
N MET A 1 21.48 -17.31 18.75
CA MET A 1 20.36 -17.09 17.80
C MET A 1 20.79 -16.88 16.32
N GLN A 2 21.96 -17.38 15.88
CA GLN A 2 22.49 -17.12 14.53
C GLN A 2 21.62 -17.69 13.39
N HIS A 3 21.10 -18.92 13.54
CA HIS A 3 20.29 -19.57 12.52
C HIS A 3 18.91 -18.90 12.33
N LEU A 4 18.33 -18.34 13.39
CA LEU A 4 17.08 -17.56 13.29
C LEU A 4 17.30 -16.30 12.43
N ARG A 5 18.41 -15.60 12.63
CA ARG A 5 18.78 -14.42 11.83
C ARG A 5 19.01 -14.79 10.37
N GLN A 6 19.71 -15.89 10.11
CA GLN A 6 19.95 -16.40 8.76
C GLN A 6 18.64 -16.74 8.05
N LEU A 7 17.72 -17.43 8.74
CA LEU A 7 16.40 -17.77 8.19
C LEU A 7 15.56 -16.52 7.91
N LEU A 8 15.52 -15.56 8.84
CA LEU A 8 14.79 -14.29 8.66
C LEU A 8 15.33 -13.41 7.51
N ALA A 9 16.60 -13.58 7.15
CA ALA A 9 17.24 -12.86 6.05
C ALA A 9 16.94 -13.44 4.66
N ILE A 10 16.29 -14.61 4.57
CA ILE A 10 15.89 -15.20 3.28
C ILE A 10 14.64 -14.49 2.77
N GLU A 11 14.80 -13.75 1.66
CA GLU A 11 13.71 -13.06 0.97
C GLU A 11 12.71 -14.07 0.38
N ASN A 12 11.42 -13.72 0.39
CA ASN A 12 10.32 -14.55 -0.15
C ASN A 12 10.17 -15.95 0.47
N SER A 13 10.74 -16.19 1.65
CA SER A 13 10.54 -17.46 2.39
C SER A 13 9.32 -17.38 3.30
N GLN A 14 8.32 -18.22 3.04
CA GLN A 14 7.15 -18.39 3.92
C GLN A 14 7.55 -18.85 5.32
N ILE A 15 8.60 -19.69 5.43
CA ILE A 15 9.13 -20.15 6.71
C ILE A 15 9.76 -18.97 7.48
N ALA A 16 10.46 -18.07 6.78
CA ALA A 16 11.00 -16.85 7.38
C ALA A 16 9.88 -15.88 7.82
N GLN A 17 8.80 -15.79 7.04
CA GLN A 17 7.63 -14.98 7.37
C GLN A 17 6.89 -15.54 8.60
N LEU A 18 6.65 -16.85 8.65
CA LEU A 18 6.06 -17.53 9.80
C LEU A 18 6.91 -17.33 11.06
N LEU A 19 8.23 -17.50 10.96
CA LEU A 19 9.15 -17.25 12.07
C LEU A 19 9.06 -15.80 12.56
N ARG A 20 8.99 -14.83 11.63
CA ARG A 20 8.85 -13.40 11.96
C ARG A 20 7.56 -13.13 12.72
N PHE A 21 6.44 -13.70 12.28
CA PHE A 21 5.15 -13.57 12.98
C PHE A 21 5.17 -14.18 14.37
N SER A 22 5.72 -15.39 14.51
CA SER A 22 5.85 -16.05 15.80
C SER A 22 6.69 -15.23 16.78
N LEU A 23 7.79 -14.62 16.32
CA LEU A 23 8.63 -13.76 17.15
C LEU A 23 7.92 -12.47 17.59
N TYR A 24 7.16 -11.82 16.71
CA TYR A 24 6.32 -10.69 17.10
C TYR A 24 5.23 -11.08 18.11
N GLY A 25 4.61 -12.26 17.95
CA GLY A 25 3.62 -12.77 18.90
C GLY A 25 4.22 -13.03 20.29
N ILE A 26 5.44 -13.59 20.35
CA ILE A 26 6.17 -13.77 21.60
C ILE A 26 6.53 -12.42 22.22
N GLU A 27 7.02 -11.46 21.43
CA GLU A 27 7.33 -10.10 21.90
C GLU A 27 6.12 -9.42 22.53
N ALA A 28 4.96 -9.47 21.87
CA ALA A 28 3.72 -8.89 22.37
C ALA A 28 3.25 -9.55 23.67
N SER A 29 3.32 -10.89 23.73
CA SER A 29 2.91 -11.66 24.91
C SER A 29 3.81 -11.35 26.11
N LEU A 30 5.12 -11.24 25.90
CA LEU A 30 6.09 -10.91 26.95
C LEU A 30 5.95 -9.46 27.42
N LYS A 31 5.71 -8.49 26.52
CA LYS A 31 5.42 -7.09 26.88
C LYS A 31 4.16 -6.96 27.74
N GLN A 32 3.11 -7.70 27.39
CA GLN A 32 1.88 -7.72 28.18
C GLN A 32 2.11 -8.35 29.55
N ALA A 33 2.78 -9.51 29.61
CA ALA A 33 3.10 -10.19 30.86
C ALA A 33 3.98 -9.31 31.78
N GLN A 34 4.95 -8.59 31.22
CA GLN A 34 5.80 -7.66 31.97
C GLN A 34 5.00 -6.50 32.59
N LYS A 35 4.01 -5.97 31.86
CA LYS A 35 3.14 -4.89 32.32
C LYS A 35 2.22 -5.36 33.45
N GLU A 36 1.73 -6.59 33.38
CA GLU A 36 0.82 -7.17 34.38
C GLU A 36 1.53 -7.72 35.61
N LEU A 37 2.78 -8.18 35.46
CA LEU A 37 3.57 -8.84 36.50
C LEU A 37 4.94 -8.16 36.71
N PRO A 38 4.99 -6.86 37.07
CA PRO A 38 6.25 -6.10 37.14
C PRO A 38 7.20 -6.56 38.27
N SER A 39 6.67 -7.27 39.27
CA SER A 39 7.43 -7.79 40.41
C SER A 39 7.77 -9.29 40.28
N ASP A 40 7.50 -9.90 39.11
CA ASP A 40 7.85 -11.29 38.87
C ASP A 40 9.38 -11.48 38.90
N PRO A 41 9.89 -12.57 39.52
CA PRO A 41 11.34 -12.84 39.54
C PRO A 41 11.98 -12.88 38.15
N GLY A 42 11.22 -13.22 37.11
CA GLY A 42 11.63 -13.25 35.72
C GLY A 42 11.54 -11.90 34.98
N ALA A 43 11.03 -10.84 35.59
CA ALA A 43 10.79 -9.55 34.91
C ALA A 43 12.06 -8.95 34.28
N LYS A 44 13.22 -9.04 34.96
CA LYS A 44 14.51 -8.58 34.42
C LYS A 44 15.00 -9.43 33.25
N LEU A 45 14.80 -10.75 33.32
CA LEU A 45 15.17 -11.63 32.22
C LEU A 45 14.23 -11.46 31.02
N CYS A 46 12.96 -11.12 31.28
CA CYS A 46 11.98 -10.76 30.26
C CYS A 46 12.45 -9.56 29.42
N ASP A 47 13.02 -8.53 30.06
CA ASP A 47 13.63 -7.39 29.36
C ASP A 47 14.76 -7.81 28.42
N GLU A 48 15.67 -8.68 28.89
CA GLU A 48 16.78 -9.19 28.08
C GLU A 48 16.28 -10.02 26.88
N VAL A 49 15.28 -10.88 27.11
CA VAL A 49 14.66 -11.67 26.03
C VAL A 49 13.94 -10.77 25.01
N LEU A 50 13.24 -9.73 25.47
CA LEU A 50 12.62 -8.73 24.60
C LEU A 50 13.65 -8.00 23.73
N GLN A 51 14.80 -7.63 24.30
CA GLN A 51 15.90 -7.04 23.54
C GLN A 51 16.50 -8.00 22.51
N GLU A 52 16.68 -9.28 22.85
CA GLU A 52 17.16 -10.29 21.91
C GLU A 52 16.20 -10.49 20.74
N ILE A 53 14.90 -10.63 21.01
CA ILE A 53 13.85 -10.76 19.99
C ILE A 53 13.84 -9.53 19.08
N HIS A 54 13.88 -8.33 19.67
CA HIS A 54 13.91 -7.09 18.92
C HIS A 54 15.14 -7.01 17.99
N SER A 55 16.33 -7.36 18.51
CA SER A 55 17.57 -7.38 17.73
C SER A 55 17.51 -8.40 16.57
N ILE A 56 16.84 -9.53 16.75
CA ILE A 56 16.65 -10.55 15.70
C ILE A 56 15.67 -10.08 14.62
N LEU A 57 14.61 -9.37 15.02
CA LEU A 57 13.61 -8.82 14.10
C LEU A 57 14.18 -7.64 13.27
N GLN A 58 15.14 -6.90 13.81
CA GLN A 58 15.81 -5.77 13.13
C GLN A 58 16.83 -6.16 12.03
N VAL A 59 16.99 -7.44 11.66
CA VAL A 59 17.99 -7.87 10.66
C VAL A 59 17.84 -7.18 9.29
N LYS A 60 16.66 -6.65 8.93
CA LYS A 60 16.50 -5.80 7.73
C LYS A 60 17.21 -4.44 7.83
N TYR A 61 17.45 -3.91 9.02
CA TYR A 61 18.05 -2.59 9.23
C TYR A 61 19.58 -2.61 9.40
N GLN A 62 20.19 -3.75 9.73
CA GLN A 62 21.64 -3.82 10.00
C GLN A 62 22.49 -4.31 8.82
N LYS A 63 21.90 -4.90 7.77
CA LYS A 63 22.67 -5.30 6.58
C LYS A 63 23.05 -4.11 5.68
N SER A 64 22.59 -2.91 5.99
CA SER A 64 22.95 -1.65 5.32
C SER A 64 23.79 -0.70 6.19
N SER A 65 24.10 -1.03 7.46
CA SER A 65 24.82 -0.12 8.35
C SER A 65 26.32 -0.42 8.52
N GLU A 66 26.87 -1.42 7.84
CA GLU A 66 28.31 -1.69 7.80
C GLU A 66 28.85 -1.62 6.36
N LEU A 67 28.74 -0.44 5.75
CA LEU A 67 29.54 -0.02 4.61
C LEU A 67 29.63 1.51 4.60
N ASN A 68 30.73 2.01 5.19
CA ASN A 68 31.33 3.31 4.95
C ASN A 68 30.41 4.55 5.06
N SER A 69 30.41 5.13 6.26
CA SER A 69 30.10 6.55 6.50
C SER A 69 31.12 7.44 5.78
N ASN A 70 31.00 7.59 4.44
CA ASN A 70 31.50 8.68 3.61
C ASN A 70 31.27 8.49 2.09
N HIS A 71 30.26 7.71 1.64
CA HIS A 71 29.88 7.72 0.23
C HIS A 71 28.91 8.87 -0.07
N GLU A 72 29.45 9.93 -0.68
CA GLU A 72 28.67 10.98 -1.32
C GLU A 72 27.76 10.34 -2.39
N LEU A 73 26.45 10.59 -2.29
CA LEU A 73 25.46 10.07 -3.25
C LEU A 73 25.77 10.61 -4.65
N LYS A 74 25.97 9.73 -5.63
CA LYS A 74 26.16 10.16 -7.02
C LYS A 74 24.90 10.86 -7.56
N LEU A 75 23.74 10.47 -7.07
CA LEU A 75 22.43 11.06 -7.41
C LEU A 75 22.05 12.25 -6.50
N ILE A 76 22.99 12.89 -5.80
CA ILE A 76 22.68 14.03 -4.92
C ILE A 76 21.96 15.17 -5.67
N ARG A 77 22.39 15.47 -6.90
CA ARG A 77 21.74 16.49 -7.74
C ARG A 77 20.28 16.16 -8.06
N LEU A 78 19.99 14.87 -8.30
CA LEU A 78 18.62 14.39 -8.52
C LEU A 78 17.79 14.56 -7.25
N LYS A 79 18.34 14.18 -6.08
CA LYS A 79 17.69 14.37 -4.77
C LYS A 79 17.33 15.83 -4.52
N GLU A 80 18.29 16.73 -4.72
CA GLU A 80 18.11 18.17 -4.55
C GLU A 80 17.06 18.73 -5.52
N ALA A 81 17.19 18.42 -6.82
CA ALA A 81 16.26 18.87 -7.84
C ALA A 81 14.82 18.43 -7.54
N PHE A 82 14.62 17.18 -7.12
CA PHE A 82 13.31 16.64 -6.77
C PHE A 82 12.72 17.34 -5.53
N ASN A 83 13.51 17.52 -4.47
CA ASN A 83 13.06 18.10 -3.22
C ASN A 83 12.71 19.61 -3.31
N ILE A 84 13.29 20.34 -4.26
CA ILE A 84 12.98 21.77 -4.45
C ILE A 84 11.81 22.01 -5.40
N ASP A 85 11.42 21.02 -6.20
CA ASP A 85 10.40 21.17 -7.24
C ASP A 85 9.04 21.55 -6.65
N LYS A 86 8.43 22.59 -7.22
CA LYS A 86 7.18 23.15 -6.70
C LYS A 86 5.97 22.36 -7.16
N ASP A 87 6.01 21.79 -8.36
CA ASP A 87 4.87 21.06 -8.92
C ASP A 87 4.73 19.71 -8.22
N LEU A 88 5.84 19.01 -7.96
CA LEU A 88 5.83 17.79 -7.15
C LEU A 88 5.30 18.03 -5.73
N LYS A 89 5.64 19.15 -5.09
CA LYS A 89 5.15 19.52 -3.74
C LYS A 89 3.63 19.66 -3.67
N LEU A 90 2.96 20.02 -4.77
CA LEU A 90 1.49 20.12 -4.79
C LEU A 90 0.84 18.74 -4.54
N TYR A 91 1.48 17.67 -5.01
CA TYR A 91 0.96 16.30 -4.94
C TYR A 91 1.56 15.50 -3.78
N LEU A 92 2.86 15.64 -3.54
CA LEU A 92 3.60 14.87 -2.53
C LEU A 92 3.65 15.56 -1.16
N GLY A 93 3.16 16.80 -1.07
CA GLY A 93 3.27 17.63 0.12
C GLY A 93 4.72 17.95 0.47
N ASN A 94 5.03 18.02 1.77
CA ASN A 94 6.38 18.29 2.27
C ASN A 94 7.26 17.03 2.34
N SER A 95 6.85 15.93 1.68
CA SER A 95 7.62 14.70 1.65
C SER A 95 8.93 14.92 0.87
N GLN A 96 10.05 14.70 1.55
CA GLN A 96 11.39 14.78 0.95
C GLN A 96 11.96 13.37 0.79
N LEU A 97 12.81 13.18 -0.21
CA LEU A 97 13.55 11.94 -0.40
C LEU A 97 14.50 11.70 0.79
N GLN A 98 14.42 10.52 1.42
CA GLN A 98 15.19 10.17 2.62
C GLN A 98 16.27 9.11 2.39
N SER A 99 16.29 8.47 1.23
CA SER A 99 17.22 7.37 0.92
C SER A 99 18.70 7.77 1.08
N GLN A 100 19.49 6.78 1.51
CA GLN A 100 20.91 6.92 1.85
C GLN A 100 21.84 6.24 0.85
N THR A 101 21.29 5.48 -0.11
CA THR A 101 22.03 4.90 -1.23
C THR A 101 21.44 5.35 -2.57
N ASP A 102 22.24 5.38 -3.63
CA ASP A 102 21.76 5.77 -4.98
C ASP A 102 20.66 4.81 -5.50
N SER A 103 20.76 3.53 -5.16
CA SER A 103 19.78 2.51 -5.55
C SER A 103 18.43 2.70 -4.87
N GLU A 104 18.43 2.96 -3.56
CA GLU A 104 17.21 3.27 -2.81
C GLU A 104 16.64 4.61 -3.25
N LEU A 105 17.48 5.61 -3.50
CA LEU A 105 17.07 6.95 -3.92
C LEU A 105 16.35 6.92 -5.27
N TRP A 106 16.89 6.16 -6.24
CA TRP A 106 16.22 5.92 -7.52
C TRP A 106 14.82 5.33 -7.31
N ASN A 107 14.74 4.27 -6.52
CA ASN A 107 13.52 3.55 -6.25
C ASN A 107 12.47 4.35 -5.47
N GLU A 108 12.89 5.09 -4.45
CA GLU A 108 12.04 5.98 -3.67
C GLU A 108 11.45 7.08 -4.56
N MET A 109 12.28 7.72 -5.39
CA MET A 109 11.83 8.73 -6.33
C MET A 109 10.80 8.14 -7.32
N GLN A 110 11.12 7.00 -7.94
CA GLN A 110 10.23 6.36 -8.91
C GLN A 110 8.88 5.99 -8.31
N ARG A 111 8.85 5.46 -7.08
CA ARG A 111 7.60 5.17 -6.35
C ARG A 111 6.81 6.44 -6.03
N LYS A 112 7.46 7.53 -5.61
CA LYS A 112 6.77 8.81 -5.41
C LYS A 112 6.13 9.32 -6.71
N LEU A 113 6.77 9.12 -7.86
CA LEU A 113 6.21 9.49 -9.16
C LEU A 113 4.96 8.66 -9.56
N LEU A 114 4.68 7.53 -8.91
CA LEU A 114 3.41 6.79 -9.11
C LEU A 114 2.19 7.52 -8.53
N ARG A 115 2.41 8.56 -7.72
CA ARG A 115 1.38 9.29 -6.98
C ARG A 115 1.01 10.63 -7.62
N VAL A 116 1.74 11.06 -8.65
CA VAL A 116 1.55 12.35 -9.33
C VAL A 116 0.96 12.14 -10.73
N PRO A 117 0.32 13.15 -11.36
CA PRO A 117 -0.25 13.01 -12.70
C PRO A 117 0.76 12.46 -13.70
N GLU A 118 0.31 11.59 -14.61
CA GLU A 118 1.19 10.86 -15.54
C GLU A 118 2.08 11.77 -16.40
N ASP A 119 1.59 12.94 -16.81
CA ASP A 119 2.38 13.92 -17.57
C ASP A 119 3.57 14.44 -16.75
N LEU A 120 3.33 14.78 -15.48
CA LEU A 120 4.36 15.24 -14.55
C LEU A 120 5.34 14.10 -14.22
N ALA A 121 4.82 12.89 -13.99
CA ALA A 121 5.62 11.70 -13.74
C ALA A 121 6.56 11.39 -14.92
N THR A 122 6.05 11.48 -16.16
CA THR A 122 6.82 11.23 -17.39
C THR A 122 7.93 12.25 -17.57
N ALA A 123 7.62 13.55 -17.42
CA ALA A 123 8.62 14.62 -17.48
C ALA A 123 9.72 14.41 -16.43
N TRP A 124 9.34 14.03 -15.20
CA TRP A 124 10.30 13.76 -14.13
C TRP A 124 11.13 12.50 -14.34
N ARG A 125 10.56 11.41 -14.85
CA ARG A 125 11.30 10.20 -15.21
C ARG A 125 12.37 10.49 -16.25
N GLN A 126 12.04 11.26 -17.28
CA GLN A 126 13.01 11.67 -18.30
C GLN A 126 14.13 12.53 -17.74
N ARG A 127 13.78 13.51 -16.89
CA ARG A 127 14.76 14.37 -16.21
C ARG A 127 15.66 13.55 -15.28
N ALA A 128 15.08 12.65 -14.50
CA ALA A 128 15.80 11.78 -13.58
C ALA A 128 16.79 10.86 -14.31
N LEU A 129 16.37 10.27 -15.43
CA LEU A 129 17.25 9.46 -16.26
C LEU A 129 18.41 10.29 -16.83
N THR A 130 18.15 11.50 -17.30
CA THR A 130 19.19 12.42 -17.79
C THR A 130 20.24 12.70 -16.71
N LEU A 131 19.80 13.03 -15.49
CA LEU A 131 20.70 13.26 -14.34
C LEU A 131 21.46 11.99 -13.92
N ALA A 132 20.84 10.82 -14.03
CA ALA A 132 21.52 9.55 -13.74
C ALA A 132 22.57 9.22 -14.81
N GLN A 133 22.30 9.52 -16.08
CA GLN A 133 23.23 9.32 -17.20
C GLN A 133 24.46 10.24 -17.11
N GLU A 134 24.31 11.47 -16.59
CA GLU A 134 25.44 12.39 -16.34
C GLU A 134 26.50 11.79 -15.41
N VAL A 135 26.10 10.87 -14.52
CA VAL A 135 27.01 10.18 -13.60
C VAL A 135 27.37 8.76 -14.06
N GLY A 136 27.02 8.39 -15.30
CA GLY A 136 27.38 7.13 -15.95
C GLY A 136 26.43 5.96 -15.68
N ALA A 137 25.22 6.22 -15.17
CA ALA A 137 24.18 5.20 -15.08
C ALA A 137 23.52 4.98 -16.45
N VAL A 138 23.04 3.76 -16.69
CA VAL A 138 22.37 3.36 -17.93
C VAL A 138 21.03 2.74 -17.58
N GLU A 139 19.98 3.09 -18.33
CA GLU A 139 18.67 2.49 -18.15
C GLU A 139 18.74 0.96 -18.31
N ASP A 140 18.14 0.24 -17.37
CA ASP A 140 18.13 -1.22 -17.36
C ASP A 140 16.71 -1.77 -17.24
N ASN A 141 16.23 -2.39 -18.33
CA ASN A 141 14.94 -3.05 -18.40
C ASN A 141 15.03 -4.57 -18.15
N ALA A 142 16.20 -5.10 -17.76
CA ALA A 142 16.40 -6.51 -17.44
C ALA A 142 16.43 -6.76 -15.93
N ASN A 143 17.04 -5.87 -15.14
CA ASN A 143 17.10 -6.01 -13.68
C ASN A 143 15.84 -5.43 -13.01
N LEU A 144 14.78 -6.22 -12.93
CA LEU A 144 13.46 -5.79 -12.47
C LEU A 144 13.00 -6.57 -11.23
N TYR A 145 12.58 -5.84 -10.19
CA TYR A 145 11.80 -6.42 -9.09
C TYR A 145 10.39 -6.71 -9.59
N THR A 146 9.96 -7.97 -9.54
CA THR A 146 8.70 -8.41 -10.14
C THR A 146 7.60 -8.57 -9.11
N LEU A 147 6.46 -7.94 -9.38
CA LEU A 147 5.22 -8.05 -8.62
C LEU A 147 4.21 -8.93 -9.37
N PRO A 148 3.52 -9.87 -8.70
CA PRO A 148 2.44 -10.63 -9.32
C PRO A 148 1.25 -9.73 -9.63
N PHE A 149 0.80 -9.71 -10.88
CA PHE A 149 -0.41 -8.97 -11.29
C PHE A 149 -0.97 -9.49 -12.61
N ILE A 150 -2.19 -9.09 -12.99
CA ILE A 150 -2.93 -9.63 -14.15
C ILE A 150 -2.40 -9.25 -15.53
N ARG A 151 -1.37 -8.40 -15.58
CA ARG A 151 -0.72 -7.97 -16.81
C ARG A 151 0.78 -7.86 -16.61
N ASP A 152 1.49 -7.98 -17.72
CA ASP A 152 2.91 -7.74 -17.84
C ASP A 152 3.15 -6.24 -18.14
N GLU A 153 3.84 -5.51 -17.26
CA GLU A 153 4.04 -4.05 -17.38
C GLU A 153 5.32 -3.61 -16.66
N ILE A 154 6.25 -2.94 -17.35
CA ILE A 154 7.36 -2.25 -16.68
C ILE A 154 6.82 -0.93 -16.14
N ILE A 155 6.72 -0.82 -14.82
CA ILE A 155 6.24 0.40 -14.14
C ILE A 155 7.31 1.49 -14.22
N TYR A 156 8.56 1.12 -13.94
CA TYR A 156 9.72 1.98 -14.13
C TYR A 156 10.99 1.13 -14.33
N PRO A 157 11.97 1.62 -15.11
CA PRO A 157 13.20 0.89 -15.37
C PRO A 157 14.15 0.91 -14.16
N GLY A 158 15.05 -0.06 -14.13
CA GLY A 158 16.22 -0.05 -13.26
C GLY A 158 17.33 0.81 -13.81
N LEU A 159 18.47 0.78 -13.11
CA LEU A 159 19.73 1.36 -13.55
C LEU A 159 20.83 0.31 -13.50
N SER A 160 21.72 0.37 -14.49
CA SER A 160 22.99 -0.34 -14.55
C SER A 160 24.14 0.66 -14.78
N GLY A 161 25.37 0.17 -14.98
CA GLY A 161 26.56 1.02 -15.10
C GLY A 161 27.09 1.46 -13.73
N THR A 162 27.34 2.75 -13.55
CA THR A 162 27.96 3.31 -12.33
C THR A 162 27.06 3.29 -11.10
N ILE A 163 25.75 3.11 -11.31
CA ILE A 163 24.71 2.94 -10.29
C ILE A 163 23.91 1.69 -10.65
N GLN A 164 23.66 0.84 -9.66
CA GLN A 164 22.90 -0.40 -9.82
C GLN A 164 21.60 -0.29 -9.03
N ALA A 165 20.47 -0.26 -9.72
CA ALA A 165 19.15 -0.18 -9.11
C ALA A 165 18.17 -1.10 -9.84
N GLN A 166 17.34 -1.82 -9.09
CA GLN A 166 16.26 -2.60 -9.70
C GLN A 166 15.14 -1.67 -10.16
N GLY A 167 14.56 -1.97 -11.32
CA GLY A 167 13.28 -1.40 -11.74
C GLY A 167 12.11 -2.14 -11.10
N LEU A 168 10.89 -1.79 -11.50
CA LEU A 168 9.67 -2.43 -11.03
C LEU A 168 8.83 -2.92 -12.19
N TYR A 169 8.40 -4.18 -12.10
CA TYR A 169 7.67 -4.88 -13.15
C TYR A 169 6.47 -5.61 -12.59
N LEU A 170 5.33 -5.52 -13.27
CA LEU A 170 4.19 -6.39 -13.05
C LEU A 170 4.33 -7.63 -13.91
N SER A 171 4.01 -8.81 -13.35
CA SER A 171 3.99 -10.03 -14.14
C SER A 171 2.79 -10.92 -13.89
N GLN A 172 2.19 -11.36 -15.00
CA GLN A 172 1.13 -12.36 -15.02
C GLN A 172 1.63 -13.76 -14.67
N LYS A 173 2.90 -14.06 -14.93
CA LYS A 173 3.48 -15.40 -14.72
C LYS A 173 3.63 -15.76 -13.24
N LEU A 174 3.71 -14.76 -12.35
CA LEU A 174 3.85 -14.99 -10.91
C LEU A 174 2.51 -15.12 -10.18
N LEU A 175 1.39 -14.76 -10.81
CA LEU A 175 0.06 -14.91 -10.22
C LEU A 175 -0.23 -16.36 -9.79
N PRO A 176 -0.10 -17.40 -10.64
CA PRO A 176 -0.53 -18.77 -10.30
C PRO A 176 0.21 -19.39 -9.12
N ASN A 177 1.39 -18.87 -8.77
CA ASN A 177 2.20 -19.36 -7.65
C ASN A 177 1.77 -18.79 -6.29
N SER A 178 0.67 -18.05 -6.25
CA SER A 178 0.14 -17.45 -5.02
C SER A 178 -0.96 -18.31 -4.41
N GLU A 179 -0.85 -18.59 -3.11
CA GLU A 179 -1.86 -19.30 -2.29
C GLU A 179 -3.21 -18.58 -2.26
N ILE A 180 -3.28 -17.32 -2.71
CA ILE A 180 -4.49 -16.50 -2.70
C ILE A 180 -5.36 -16.77 -3.92
N ILE A 181 -4.83 -17.33 -5.01
CA ILE A 181 -5.61 -17.57 -6.23
C ILE A 181 -6.34 -18.91 -6.13
N PRO A 182 -7.68 -18.93 -6.03
CA PRO A 182 -8.43 -20.16 -6.12
C PRO A 182 -8.32 -20.73 -7.55
N ASN A 183 -8.47 -22.05 -7.72
CA ASN A 183 -8.65 -22.73 -9.01
C ASN A 183 -9.97 -22.34 -9.73
N ASN A 184 -10.48 -21.12 -9.54
CA ASN A 184 -11.77 -20.69 -10.05
C ASN A 184 -11.65 -20.15 -11.49
N GLU A 185 -12.63 -20.53 -12.32
CA GLU A 185 -12.78 -20.04 -13.69
C GLU A 185 -13.27 -18.58 -13.77
N SER A 186 -13.62 -17.95 -12.63
CA SER A 186 -14.12 -16.57 -12.60
C SER A 186 -13.00 -15.56 -12.83
N SER A 187 -12.99 -14.95 -14.01
CA SER A 187 -12.04 -13.89 -14.40
C SER A 187 -12.05 -12.70 -13.43
N ASP A 188 -13.18 -12.37 -12.81
CA ASP A 188 -13.27 -11.25 -11.85
C ASP A 188 -12.56 -11.57 -10.53
N LEU A 189 -12.69 -12.80 -10.01
CA LEU A 189 -12.03 -13.19 -8.77
C LEU A 189 -10.50 -13.27 -8.95
N ASN A 190 -10.05 -13.72 -10.12
CA ASN A 190 -8.62 -13.70 -10.48
C ASN A 190 -8.08 -12.27 -10.58
N LEU A 191 -8.88 -11.35 -11.13
CA LEU A 191 -8.56 -9.93 -11.16
C LEU A 191 -8.44 -9.34 -9.75
N LEU A 192 -9.42 -9.62 -8.88
CA LEU A 192 -9.42 -9.15 -7.50
C LEU A 192 -8.25 -9.73 -6.69
N ALA A 193 -7.91 -11.00 -6.89
CA ALA A 193 -6.73 -11.63 -6.28
C ALA A 193 -5.44 -10.94 -6.71
N GLY A 194 -5.34 -10.54 -7.99
CA GLY A 194 -4.23 -9.74 -8.49
C GLY A 194 -4.10 -8.39 -7.78
N TYR A 195 -5.21 -7.65 -7.61
CA TYR A 195 -5.21 -6.41 -6.84
C TYR A 195 -4.80 -6.61 -5.38
N LEU A 196 -5.30 -7.67 -4.74
CA LEU A 196 -4.95 -8.02 -3.37
C LEU A 196 -3.45 -8.24 -3.21
N LEU A 197 -2.87 -9.08 -4.06
CA LEU A 197 -1.44 -9.39 -4.04
C LEU A 197 -0.59 -8.16 -4.33
N LEU A 198 -1.01 -7.34 -5.29
CA LEU A 198 -0.33 -6.10 -5.61
C LEU A 198 -0.34 -5.14 -4.42
N CYS A 199 -1.48 -4.97 -3.74
CA CYS A 199 -1.59 -4.15 -2.53
C CYS A 199 -0.63 -4.65 -1.43
N ILE A 200 -0.64 -5.95 -1.15
CA ILE A 200 0.24 -6.56 -0.12
C ILE A 200 1.71 -6.32 -0.47
N LYS A 201 2.10 -6.49 -1.74
CA LYS A 201 3.48 -6.28 -2.16
C LYS A 201 3.89 -4.82 -2.11
N PHE A 202 3.00 -3.89 -2.45
CA PHE A 202 3.27 -2.46 -2.29
C PHE A 202 3.49 -2.07 -0.82
N ILE A 203 2.71 -2.65 0.10
CA ILE A 203 2.89 -2.48 1.55
C ILE A 203 4.27 -2.94 2.03
N GLU A 204 4.89 -3.92 1.36
CA GLU A 204 6.23 -4.41 1.69
C GLU A 204 7.36 -3.48 1.19
N ILE A 205 7.15 -2.78 0.08
CA ILE A 205 8.22 -2.04 -0.63
C ILE A 205 8.09 -0.51 -0.54
N ASP A 206 6.92 0.01 -0.19
CA ASP A 206 6.67 1.46 -0.11
C ASP A 206 6.36 1.89 1.33
N PRO A 207 7.31 2.55 2.02
CA PRO A 207 7.13 2.96 3.41
C PRO A 207 6.14 4.13 3.59
N ASP A 208 5.77 4.83 2.51
CA ASP A 208 4.85 5.97 2.57
C ASP A 208 3.37 5.53 2.65
N LEU A 209 3.09 4.23 2.59
CA LEU A 209 1.74 3.71 2.65
C LEU A 209 1.15 3.75 4.06
N HIS A 210 -0.12 4.14 4.09
CA HIS A 210 -0.96 4.19 5.26
C HIS A 210 -2.24 3.39 5.00
N HIS A 211 -2.93 3.02 6.07
CA HIS A 211 -4.29 2.56 5.96
C HIS A 211 -5.26 3.51 6.63
N ALA A 212 -6.46 3.56 6.07
CA ALA A 212 -7.59 4.32 6.58
C ALA A 212 -8.79 3.40 6.88
N LEU A 213 -8.60 2.07 6.96
CA LEU A 213 -9.72 1.14 6.96
C LEU A 213 -10.45 1.13 8.30
N LYS A 214 -11.73 1.54 8.29
CA LYS A 214 -12.53 1.74 9.51
C LYS A 214 -12.57 0.52 10.42
N SER A 215 -12.68 -0.69 9.84
CA SER A 215 -12.77 -1.93 10.62
C SER A 215 -11.47 -2.33 11.31
N VAL A 216 -10.34 -1.73 10.93
CA VAL A 216 -9.04 -1.92 11.57
C VAL A 216 -8.80 -0.81 12.57
N PHE A 217 -8.93 0.45 12.12
CA PHE A 217 -8.83 1.62 12.98
C PHE A 217 -9.77 2.71 12.47
N SER A 218 -10.70 3.14 13.32
CA SER A 218 -11.80 4.03 12.91
C SER A 218 -11.47 5.51 12.93
N PHE A 219 -10.45 5.92 13.69
CA PHE A 219 -10.30 7.32 14.10
C PHE A 219 -9.29 8.12 13.28
N ASP A 220 -8.39 7.48 12.53
CA ASP A 220 -7.27 8.17 11.89
C ASP A 220 -6.68 7.38 10.72
N ILE A 221 -5.75 8.00 9.99
CA ILE A 221 -4.92 7.42 8.94
C ILE A 221 -3.60 6.96 9.55
N ILE A 222 -3.31 5.67 9.45
CA ILE A 222 -2.22 5.04 10.18
C ILE A 222 -1.13 4.53 9.23
N SER A 223 0.10 4.96 9.47
CA SER A 223 1.28 4.48 8.73
C SER A 223 1.48 2.98 8.93
N LEU A 224 1.57 2.24 7.82
CA LEU A 224 1.79 0.79 7.83
C LEU A 224 3.26 0.45 8.12
N ASN A 225 4.19 1.35 7.79
CA ASN A 225 5.62 1.14 8.03
C ASN A 225 6.03 1.36 9.49
N SER A 226 5.48 2.38 10.15
CA SER A 226 5.85 2.71 11.55
C SER A 226 5.10 1.87 12.60
N LYS A 227 3.99 1.20 12.23
CA LYS A 227 3.19 0.36 13.13
C LYS A 227 2.98 -1.05 12.54
N PRO A 228 3.91 -1.99 12.78
CA PRO A 228 3.81 -3.36 12.22
C PRO A 228 2.53 -4.10 12.62
N GLU A 229 2.00 -3.87 13.82
CA GLU A 229 0.72 -4.45 14.26
C GLU A 229 -0.44 -4.03 13.34
N GLN A 230 -0.45 -2.77 12.90
CA GLN A 230 -1.46 -2.20 12.01
C GLN A 230 -1.31 -2.74 10.59
N GLN A 231 -0.06 -2.97 10.16
CA GLN A 231 0.24 -3.65 8.90
C GLN A 231 -0.39 -5.05 8.86
N THR A 232 -0.17 -5.86 9.89
CA THR A 232 -0.74 -7.21 10.00
C THR A 232 -2.26 -7.17 10.02
N GLN A 233 -2.86 -6.36 10.89
CA GLN A 233 -4.32 -6.25 11.01
C GLN A 233 -4.97 -5.79 9.69
N TYR A 234 -4.32 -4.87 8.97
CA TYR A 234 -4.80 -4.41 7.68
C TYR A 234 -4.75 -5.52 6.62
N ILE A 235 -3.62 -6.24 6.51
CA ILE A 235 -3.48 -7.36 5.57
C ILE A 235 -4.50 -8.47 5.87
N GLU A 236 -4.71 -8.80 7.15
CA GLU A 236 -5.72 -9.78 7.59
C GLU A 236 -7.13 -9.33 7.22
N ALA A 237 -7.48 -8.07 7.48
CA ALA A 237 -8.80 -7.52 7.14
C ALA A 237 -9.04 -7.53 5.63
N LEU A 238 -8.03 -7.17 4.85
CA LEU A 238 -8.07 -7.17 3.38
C LEU A 238 -8.25 -8.61 2.84
N THR A 239 -7.48 -9.57 3.35
CA THR A 239 -7.57 -10.99 2.98
C THR A 239 -8.91 -11.60 3.38
N GLY A 240 -9.41 -11.32 4.58
CA GLY A 240 -10.70 -11.79 5.05
C GLY A 240 -11.89 -11.25 4.23
N ARG A 241 -11.79 -10.02 3.72
CA ARG A 241 -12.78 -9.46 2.79
C ARG A 241 -12.76 -10.14 1.42
N PHE A 242 -11.57 -10.50 0.94
CA PHE A 242 -11.45 -11.26 -0.31
C PHE A 242 -12.11 -12.64 -0.17
N GLN A 243 -11.82 -13.36 0.91
CA GLN A 243 -12.46 -14.66 1.19
C GLN A 243 -13.98 -14.58 1.30
N ARG A 244 -14.50 -13.52 1.94
CA ARG A 244 -15.96 -13.26 1.98
C ARG A 244 -16.53 -12.99 0.59
N THR A 245 -15.79 -12.30 -0.27
CA THR A 245 -16.18 -12.03 -1.65
C THR A 245 -16.23 -13.31 -2.48
N GLN A 246 -15.24 -14.21 -2.33
CA GLN A 246 -15.26 -15.52 -2.97
C GLN A 246 -16.51 -16.32 -2.57
N LYS A 247 -16.78 -16.43 -1.27
CA LYS A 247 -17.97 -17.13 -0.76
C LYS A 247 -19.27 -16.49 -1.24
N ALA A 248 -19.34 -15.17 -1.34
CA ALA A 248 -20.52 -14.48 -1.84
C ALA A 248 -20.80 -14.80 -3.31
N VAL A 249 -19.75 -14.84 -4.14
CA VAL A 249 -19.84 -15.23 -5.56
C VAL A 249 -20.30 -16.68 -5.70
N GLU A 250 -19.79 -17.60 -4.87
CA GLU A 250 -20.21 -19.01 -4.85
C GLU A 250 -21.70 -19.20 -4.49
N ASN A 251 -22.23 -18.37 -3.58
CA ASN A 251 -23.64 -18.41 -3.18
C ASN A 251 -24.61 -17.91 -4.27
N ALA A 252 -24.10 -17.28 -5.34
CA ALA A 252 -24.88 -16.75 -6.47
C ALA A 252 -26.01 -15.75 -6.10
N ASP A 253 -26.00 -15.18 -4.89
CA ASP A 253 -26.89 -14.08 -4.50
C ASP A 253 -26.32 -12.74 -5.00
N PRO A 254 -27.02 -12.03 -5.91
CA PRO A 254 -26.51 -10.77 -6.47
C PRO A 254 -26.33 -9.64 -5.45
N VAL A 255 -27.18 -9.57 -4.43
CA VAL A 255 -27.10 -8.52 -3.40
C VAL A 255 -25.96 -8.81 -2.44
N LEU A 256 -25.83 -10.06 -1.97
CA LEU A 256 -24.70 -10.46 -1.13
C LEU A 256 -23.37 -10.29 -1.86
N THR A 257 -23.33 -10.65 -3.15
CA THR A 257 -22.15 -10.44 -4.00
C THR A 257 -21.80 -8.96 -4.09
N LEU A 258 -22.76 -8.10 -4.47
CA LEU A 258 -22.54 -6.66 -4.56
C LEU A 258 -22.02 -6.07 -3.25
N ARG A 259 -22.60 -6.45 -2.11
CA ARG A 259 -22.15 -5.99 -0.78
C ARG A 259 -20.72 -6.41 -0.49
N ALA A 260 -20.35 -7.65 -0.78
CA ALA A 260 -18.99 -8.13 -0.59
C ALA A 260 -17.98 -7.38 -1.48
N TRP A 261 -18.36 -7.09 -2.72
CA TRP A 261 -17.55 -6.28 -3.64
C TRP A 261 -17.37 -4.82 -3.18
N ILE A 262 -18.41 -4.18 -2.66
CA ILE A 262 -18.30 -2.84 -2.05
C ILE A 262 -17.34 -2.88 -0.84
N ASP A 263 -17.41 -3.95 -0.04
CA ASP A 263 -16.58 -4.12 1.15
C ASP A 263 -15.09 -4.31 0.83
N ILE A 264 -14.75 -5.08 -0.20
CA ILE A 264 -13.35 -5.22 -0.64
C ILE A 264 -12.88 -3.98 -1.40
N ASP A 265 -13.75 -3.29 -2.14
CA ASP A 265 -13.44 -1.98 -2.77
C ASP A 265 -13.04 -0.95 -1.71
N GLU A 266 -13.79 -0.85 -0.61
CA GLU A 266 -13.44 0.04 0.51
C GLU A 266 -12.08 -0.30 1.08
N ALA A 267 -11.78 -1.59 1.25
CA ALA A 267 -10.48 -2.01 1.76
C ALA A 267 -9.35 -1.60 0.81
N ILE A 268 -9.45 -1.89 -0.49
CA ILE A 268 -8.44 -1.48 -1.49
C ILE A 268 -8.24 0.04 -1.49
N HIS A 269 -9.31 0.81 -1.44
CA HIS A 269 -9.24 2.27 -1.44
C HIS A 269 -8.87 2.88 -0.08
N SER A 270 -8.87 2.07 0.98
CA SER A 270 -8.33 2.45 2.29
C SER A 270 -6.81 2.30 2.36
N LEU A 271 -6.15 1.69 1.36
CA LEU A 271 -4.70 1.77 1.19
C LEU A 271 -4.37 3.11 0.52
N VAL A 272 -3.81 4.04 1.30
CA VAL A 272 -3.65 5.43 0.88
C VAL A 272 -2.25 5.94 1.16
N PHE A 273 -1.87 6.97 0.41
CA PHE A 273 -0.74 7.82 0.76
C PHE A 273 -1.24 9.07 1.52
N VAL A 274 -0.32 9.75 2.20
CA VAL A 274 -0.58 11.06 2.82
C VAL A 274 0.43 12.06 2.24
N PRO A 275 0.00 13.03 1.40
CA PRO A 275 -1.35 13.19 0.87
C PRO A 275 -1.78 12.06 -0.08
N PRO A 276 -3.09 11.84 -0.29
CA PRO A 276 -3.60 10.86 -1.25
C PRO A 276 -3.06 11.12 -2.67
N SER A 277 -2.82 10.04 -3.41
CA SER A 277 -2.35 10.12 -4.81
C SER A 277 -3.34 10.87 -5.69
N ASP A 278 -2.81 11.55 -6.71
CA ASP A 278 -3.64 12.17 -7.73
C ASP A 278 -4.48 11.12 -8.47
N ARG A 279 -5.72 11.47 -8.82
CA ARG A 279 -6.65 10.57 -9.51
C ARG A 279 -6.14 10.14 -10.89
N TYR A 280 -5.31 10.93 -11.55
CA TYR A 280 -4.72 10.67 -12.86
C TYR A 280 -3.26 10.21 -12.74
N SER A 281 -2.82 9.82 -11.55
CA SER A 281 -1.54 9.13 -11.36
C SER A 281 -1.66 7.65 -11.71
N TRP A 282 -0.52 6.97 -11.84
CA TRP A 282 -0.49 5.51 -12.00
C TRP A 282 -1.26 4.79 -10.88
N TRP A 283 -1.03 5.19 -9.62
CA TRP A 283 -1.76 4.65 -8.46
C TRP A 283 -3.26 4.99 -8.49
N GLY A 284 -3.61 6.23 -8.84
CA GLY A 284 -5.01 6.66 -8.98
C GLY A 284 -5.75 5.88 -10.06
N ASN A 285 -5.10 5.62 -11.20
CA ASN A 285 -5.63 4.79 -12.27
C ASN A 285 -5.83 3.34 -11.82
N LEU A 286 -4.87 2.75 -11.11
CA LEU A 286 -5.00 1.40 -10.54
C LEU A 286 -6.21 1.29 -9.59
N GLN A 287 -6.41 2.26 -8.70
CA GLN A 287 -7.57 2.29 -7.81
C GLN A 287 -8.88 2.45 -8.59
N GLN A 288 -8.93 3.35 -9.58
CA GLN A 288 -10.11 3.50 -10.44
C GLN A 288 -10.44 2.22 -11.22
N GLU A 289 -9.44 1.51 -11.73
CA GLU A 289 -9.63 0.23 -12.44
C GLU A 289 -10.30 -0.80 -11.53
N SER A 290 -9.85 -0.93 -10.28
CA SER A 290 -10.50 -1.76 -9.26
C SER A 290 -11.96 -1.33 -9.02
N ARG A 291 -12.21 -0.03 -8.82
CA ARG A 291 -13.56 0.50 -8.55
C ARG A 291 -14.54 0.29 -9.70
N ARG A 292 -14.07 0.35 -10.95
CA ARG A 292 -14.91 0.12 -12.14
C ARG A 292 -15.54 -1.27 -12.14
N MET A 293 -14.94 -2.24 -11.45
CA MET A 293 -15.52 -3.59 -11.31
C MET A 293 -16.89 -3.56 -10.61
N LEU A 294 -17.15 -2.61 -9.71
CA LEU A 294 -18.44 -2.47 -9.04
C LEU A 294 -19.60 -2.31 -10.02
N LYS A 295 -19.38 -1.66 -11.18
CA LYS A 295 -20.41 -1.48 -12.20
C LYS A 295 -21.03 -2.80 -12.63
N LYS A 296 -20.19 -3.83 -12.85
CA LYS A 296 -20.64 -5.17 -13.25
C LYS A 296 -21.60 -5.77 -12.23
N PHE A 297 -21.26 -5.70 -10.94
CA PHE A 297 -22.05 -6.29 -9.87
C PHE A 297 -23.31 -5.48 -9.56
N VAL A 298 -23.28 -4.16 -9.78
CA VAL A 298 -24.47 -3.31 -9.75
C VAL A 298 -25.44 -3.72 -10.85
N ASP A 299 -24.97 -3.86 -12.09
CA ASP A 299 -25.80 -4.28 -13.23
C ASP A 299 -26.41 -5.68 -12.98
N GLN A 300 -25.64 -6.61 -12.41
CA GLN A 300 -26.15 -7.94 -12.03
C GLN A 300 -27.27 -7.87 -10.99
N ALA A 301 -27.10 -7.06 -9.93
CA ALA A 301 -28.12 -6.90 -8.90
C ALA A 301 -29.40 -6.23 -9.43
N ILE A 302 -29.26 -5.23 -10.33
CA ILE A 302 -30.39 -4.57 -11.00
C ILE A 302 -31.13 -5.56 -11.91
N ASN A 303 -30.41 -6.34 -12.70
CA ASN A 303 -31.00 -7.35 -13.60
C ASN A 303 -31.73 -8.46 -12.82
N ALA A 304 -31.34 -8.71 -11.57
CA ALA A 304 -32.05 -9.59 -10.66
C ALA A 304 -33.28 -8.95 -9.99
N GLY A 305 -33.65 -7.72 -10.36
CA GLY A 305 -34.84 -7.03 -9.87
C GLY A 305 -34.64 -6.16 -8.64
N ASN A 306 -33.40 -5.88 -8.22
CA ASN A 306 -33.12 -5.02 -7.05
C ASN A 306 -32.99 -3.55 -7.44
N GLU A 307 -33.40 -2.65 -6.54
CA GLU A 307 -33.14 -1.23 -6.70
C GLU A 307 -31.74 -0.88 -6.18
N VAL A 308 -30.80 -0.58 -7.05
CA VAL A 308 -29.43 -0.23 -6.64
C VAL A 308 -29.09 1.20 -7.06
N ARG A 309 -28.57 1.99 -6.13
CA ARG A 309 -27.89 3.26 -6.40
C ARG A 309 -26.51 3.24 -5.77
N ILE A 310 -25.50 3.58 -6.56
CA ILE A 310 -24.11 3.73 -6.12
C ILE A 310 -23.62 5.12 -6.52
N ARG A 311 -22.87 5.78 -5.65
CA ARG A 311 -22.27 7.08 -5.95
C ARG A 311 -20.85 7.14 -5.40
N GLN A 312 -19.88 7.33 -6.29
CA GLN A 312 -18.54 7.77 -5.90
C GLN A 312 -18.59 9.24 -5.49
N LEU A 313 -17.97 9.55 -4.36
CA LEU A 313 -18.05 10.86 -3.73
C LEU A 313 -16.79 11.66 -4.05
N SER A 314 -16.96 12.89 -4.55
CA SER A 314 -15.88 13.77 -4.99
C SER A 314 -16.38 15.22 -5.05
N GLY A 315 -15.48 16.17 -5.28
CA GLY A 315 -15.79 17.60 -5.30
C GLY A 315 -15.71 18.22 -3.91
N LEU A 316 -16.53 19.23 -3.64
CA LEU A 316 -16.56 19.88 -2.33
C LEU A 316 -17.17 18.95 -1.28
N TYR A 317 -16.54 18.89 -0.10
CA TYR A 317 -17.04 18.10 1.03
C TYR A 317 -18.44 18.54 1.46
N ALA A 318 -18.71 19.86 1.43
CA ALA A 318 -20.01 20.42 1.78
C ALA A 318 -21.16 19.89 0.89
N ASP A 319 -20.88 19.50 -0.35
CA ASP A 319 -21.89 19.00 -1.29
C ASP A 319 -22.24 17.52 -1.05
N ILE A 320 -21.38 16.79 -0.33
CA ILE A 320 -21.47 15.34 -0.17
C ILE A 320 -21.54 14.87 1.28
N CYS A 321 -21.34 15.75 2.26
CA CYS A 321 -21.27 15.39 3.68
C CYS A 321 -22.56 14.74 4.23
N ALA A 322 -23.71 14.99 3.60
CA ALA A 322 -24.96 14.32 3.94
C ALA A 322 -25.02 12.84 3.48
N LEU A 323 -24.14 12.43 2.57
CA LEU A 323 -24.06 11.08 2.02
C LEU A 323 -22.91 10.26 2.61
N THR A 324 -22.16 10.85 3.54
CA THR A 324 -20.98 10.24 4.16
C THR A 324 -21.14 10.03 5.66
N LYS A 325 -20.29 9.17 6.21
CA LYS A 325 -20.12 8.97 7.64
C LYS A 325 -18.70 8.50 7.95
N ASP A 326 -18.22 8.87 9.15
CA ASP A 326 -16.90 8.46 9.66
C ASP A 326 -15.74 8.95 8.77
N ASP A 327 -15.90 10.14 8.19
CA ASP A 327 -14.91 10.75 7.29
C ASP A 327 -13.62 11.11 8.02
N LEU A 328 -12.54 11.17 7.25
CA LEU A 328 -11.21 11.50 7.75
C LEU A 328 -10.77 12.86 7.20
N GLN A 329 -10.28 13.71 8.10
CA GLN A 329 -9.77 15.02 7.76
C GLN A 329 -8.25 14.96 7.60
N LEU A 330 -7.73 15.64 6.58
CA LEU A 330 -6.30 15.92 6.43
C LEU A 330 -6.04 17.42 6.42
N ASP A 331 -4.83 17.77 6.83
CA ASP A 331 -4.28 19.13 6.78
C ASP A 331 -3.22 19.28 5.67
N CYS A 332 -3.14 18.31 4.74
CA CYS A 332 -2.23 18.30 3.60
C CYS A 332 -2.91 17.77 2.32
N GLY A 333 -2.35 18.13 1.15
CA GLY A 333 -2.89 17.80 -0.18
C GLY A 333 -4.12 18.60 -0.60
N GLY A 334 -4.35 18.68 -1.92
CA GLY A 334 -5.53 19.27 -2.56
C GLY A 334 -5.92 20.68 -2.11
N ASN A 335 -7.11 21.13 -2.50
CA ASN A 335 -7.64 22.42 -2.05
C ASN A 335 -8.45 22.27 -0.75
N PRO A 336 -8.41 23.27 0.15
CA PRO A 336 -9.26 23.33 1.33
C PRO A 336 -10.74 23.09 1.01
N GLY A 337 -11.39 22.21 1.77
CA GLY A 337 -12.80 21.87 1.63
C GLY A 337 -13.11 20.82 0.56
N GLU A 338 -12.12 20.31 -0.19
CA GLU A 338 -12.33 19.28 -1.20
C GLU A 338 -12.18 17.85 -0.65
N VAL A 339 -12.92 16.92 -1.24
CA VAL A 339 -12.70 15.49 -1.09
C VAL A 339 -11.41 15.10 -1.82
N LEU A 340 -10.46 14.58 -1.06
CA LEU A 340 -9.17 14.11 -1.55
C LEU A 340 -9.24 12.65 -2.05
N ALA A 341 -9.99 11.80 -1.35
CA ALA A 341 -10.17 10.40 -1.74
C ALA A 341 -11.54 9.86 -1.31
N CYS A 342 -12.16 9.07 -2.18
CA CYS A 342 -13.36 8.29 -1.84
C CYS A 342 -12.92 6.91 -1.34
N LEU A 343 -13.01 6.67 -0.03
CA LEU A 343 -12.67 5.38 0.58
C LEU A 343 -13.80 4.39 0.32
N ARG A 344 -15.03 4.76 0.68
CA ARG A 344 -16.25 3.96 0.45
C ARG A 344 -17.24 4.76 -0.36
N VAL A 345 -17.80 4.12 -1.39
CA VAL A 345 -18.91 4.67 -2.17
C VAL A 345 -20.19 4.76 -1.33
N TYR A 346 -21.01 5.79 -1.57
CA TYR A 346 -22.38 5.79 -1.04
C TYR A 346 -23.20 4.73 -1.80
N THR A 347 -23.99 3.94 -1.07
CA THR A 347 -24.83 2.91 -1.69
C THR A 347 -26.21 2.85 -1.07
N ARG A 348 -27.24 2.69 -1.91
CA ARG A 348 -28.59 2.33 -1.51
C ARG A 348 -28.98 1.05 -2.27
N ILE A 349 -29.29 -0.02 -1.55
CA ILE A 349 -29.75 -1.29 -2.12
C ILE A 349 -31.14 -1.55 -1.53
N ASN A 350 -32.15 -1.54 -2.38
CA ASN A 350 -33.56 -1.55 -2.00
C ASN A 350 -33.85 -0.39 -1.03
N GLN A 351 -34.30 -0.68 0.19
CA GLN A 351 -34.59 0.32 1.22
C GLN A 351 -33.41 0.57 2.18
N GLU A 352 -32.30 -0.19 2.03
CA GLU A 352 -31.15 -0.07 2.91
C GLU A 352 -30.11 0.90 2.33
N GLU A 353 -29.83 1.96 3.10
CA GLU A 353 -28.79 2.92 2.79
C GLU A 353 -27.52 2.62 3.59
N SER A 354 -26.38 2.71 2.92
CA SER A 354 -25.05 2.67 3.54
C SER A 354 -24.29 3.93 3.13
N PRO A 355 -23.89 4.77 4.09
CA PRO A 355 -23.16 5.99 3.79
C PRO A 355 -21.81 5.67 3.18
N GLY A 356 -21.33 6.58 2.33
CA GLY A 356 -19.96 6.55 1.86
C GLY A 356 -19.00 7.04 2.93
N ARG A 357 -17.71 7.06 2.61
CA ARG A 357 -16.65 7.53 3.50
C ARG A 357 -15.53 8.14 2.68
N VAL A 358 -15.06 9.30 3.09
CA VAL A 358 -14.05 10.06 2.35
C VAL A 358 -12.88 10.51 3.22
N ILE A 359 -11.76 10.79 2.56
CA ILE A 359 -10.73 11.69 3.08
C ILE A 359 -10.98 13.07 2.46
N PHE A 360 -11.03 14.11 3.27
CA PHE A 360 -11.21 15.49 2.80
C PHE A 360 -10.17 16.44 3.38
N ARG A 361 -9.95 17.56 2.71
CA ARG A 361 -9.05 18.61 3.16
C ARG A 361 -9.80 19.58 4.05
N ALA A 362 -9.27 19.87 5.24
CA ALA A 362 -9.83 20.87 6.14
C ALA A 362 -9.99 22.24 5.46
N SER A 363 -11.18 22.84 5.52
CA SER A 363 -11.37 24.27 5.26
C SER A 363 -10.77 25.04 6.44
N ARG A 364 -9.80 25.92 6.18
CA ARG A 364 -9.23 26.79 7.22
C ARG A 364 -10.24 27.78 7.75
#